data_AF-A0A5N5R068-F1
#
_entry.id   AF-A0A5N5R068-F1
#
_cell.length_a   1.000
_cell.length_b   1.000
_cell.length_c   1.000
_cell.angle_alpha   90.00
_cell.angle_beta   90.00
_cell.angle_gamma   90.00
#
_symmetry.space_group_name_H-M   'P 1'
#
loop_
_entity.id
_entity.type
_entity.pdbx_description
1 polymer ?
#
loop_
_entity_poly.entity_id
_entity_poly.type
_entity_poly.pdbx_seq_one_letter_code
_entity_poly.pdbx_strand_id
1 'polypeptide(L)'
;MTNIFIIVVLLVVFFIIIQKYVIKHDDTRDYPYRAKGPLLRGQEGAFFNALRAAVGEHAVVFAKVNMSTLVAPKDIKNKKQFFVANNRISRSYFDYVICDPRTLEPRVIIEFDNGQQLNKGKVERQKLLMHVCKSANLPLIGTSVKHSYQVGRLRRLLAAHIDLIEPEKEVRFCKKCGSPMIIKTASQGEFKGRRFFTCSRQPNCTYTENYNVVFESDD
;
A
#
# COMPACT_ATOMS: atom_id res chain seq x y z
N MET A 1 25.05 60.37 -34.55
CA MET A 1 24.31 59.32 -35.30
C MET A 1 24.86 57.93 -35.02
N THR A 2 26.17 57.68 -35.20
CA THR A 2 26.84 56.39 -34.96
C THR A 2 26.72 55.85 -33.53
N ASN A 3 26.92 56.68 -32.51
CA ASN A 3 26.84 56.24 -31.10
C ASN A 3 25.42 55.79 -30.70
N ILE A 4 24.39 56.45 -31.24
CA ILE A 4 22.98 56.09 -30.99
C ILE A 4 22.67 54.72 -31.60
N PHE A 5 23.18 54.45 -32.79
CA PHE A 5 23.01 53.18 -33.48
C PHE A 5 23.63 52.00 -32.70
N ILE A 6 24.84 52.18 -32.15
CA ILE A 6 25.53 51.14 -31.36
C ILE A 6 24.74 50.78 -30.09
N ILE A 7 24.20 51.78 -29.39
CA ILE A 7 23.42 51.57 -28.16
C ILE A 7 22.14 50.77 -28.47
N VAL A 8 21.46 51.07 -29.57
CA VAL A 8 20.26 50.34 -29.99
C VAL A 8 20.58 48.88 -30.30
N VAL A 9 21.66 48.61 -31.02
CA VAL A 9 22.09 47.23 -31.31
C VAL A 9 22.39 46.45 -30.02
N LEU A 10 23.08 47.06 -29.06
CA LEU A 10 23.38 46.43 -27.77
C LEU A 10 22.11 46.10 -26.97
N LEU A 11 21.13 47.01 -26.95
CA LEU A 11 19.86 46.76 -26.27
C LEU A 11 19.05 45.64 -26.94
N VAL A 12 19.07 45.55 -28.27
CA VAL A 12 18.41 44.45 -29.01
C VAL A 12 19.09 43.11 -28.72
N VAL A 13 20.42 43.06 -28.72
CA VAL A 13 21.18 41.84 -28.39
C VAL A 13 20.93 41.45 -26.92
N PHE A 14 20.96 42.40 -26.00
CA PHE A 14 20.66 42.17 -24.59
C PHE A 14 19.23 41.65 -24.37
N PHE A 15 18.25 42.22 -25.09
CA PHE A 15 16.87 41.77 -25.06
C PHE A 15 16.72 40.33 -25.59
N ILE A 16 17.36 39.98 -26.70
CA ILE A 16 17.37 38.62 -27.25
C ILE A 16 18.01 37.63 -26.27
N ILE A 17 19.12 38.01 -25.61
CA ILE A 17 19.77 37.18 -24.60
C ILE A 17 18.84 36.97 -23.40
N ILE A 18 18.19 38.03 -22.88
CA ILE A 18 17.23 37.90 -21.78
C ILE A 18 16.07 37.00 -22.18
N GLN A 19 15.50 37.18 -23.38
CA GLN A 19 14.42 36.31 -23.84
C GLN A 19 14.86 34.84 -23.87
N LYS A 20 16.07 34.54 -24.38
CA LYS A 20 16.56 33.16 -24.46
C LYS A 20 16.91 32.54 -23.11
N TYR A 21 17.41 33.31 -22.15
CA TYR A 21 17.91 32.80 -20.86
C TYR A 21 16.92 32.92 -19.70
N VAL A 22 15.95 33.84 -19.78
CA VAL A 22 14.99 34.13 -18.69
C VAL A 22 13.59 33.62 -19.01
N ILE A 23 13.17 33.66 -20.28
CA ILE A 23 11.88 33.07 -20.66
C ILE A 23 12.09 31.56 -20.76
N LYS A 24 11.70 30.85 -19.70
CA LYS A 24 11.51 29.39 -19.77
C LYS A 24 10.48 29.12 -20.87
N HIS A 25 10.93 28.53 -21.97
CA HIS A 25 10.02 27.94 -22.93
C HIS A 25 9.18 26.88 -22.19
N ASP A 26 7.86 27.01 -22.28
CA ASP A 26 6.93 26.04 -21.77
C ASP A 26 6.87 24.86 -22.75
N ASP A 27 7.91 24.01 -22.69
CA ASP A 27 8.08 22.82 -23.55
C ASP A 27 7.00 21.74 -23.29
N THR A 28 6.04 21.99 -22.40
CA THR A 28 4.96 21.04 -22.07
C THR A 28 4.07 20.71 -23.28
N ARG A 29 4.08 21.58 -24.30
CA ARG A 29 3.31 21.41 -25.54
C ARG A 29 4.04 20.63 -26.63
N ASP A 30 5.35 20.40 -26.49
CA ASP A 30 6.17 19.84 -27.58
C ASP A 30 6.13 18.30 -27.65
N TYR A 31 5.58 17.66 -26.62
CA TYR A 31 5.55 16.20 -26.52
C TYR A 31 4.10 15.69 -26.40
N PRO A 32 3.51 15.13 -27.46
CA PRO A 32 2.20 14.49 -27.35
C PRO A 32 2.30 13.19 -26.55
N TYR A 33 1.42 13.02 -25.56
CA TYR A 33 1.33 11.81 -24.74
C TYR A 33 0.10 10.97 -25.10
N ARG A 34 0.21 9.64 -24.95
CA ARG A 34 -0.92 8.72 -25.11
C ARG A 34 -0.97 7.72 -23.96
N ALA A 35 -2.17 7.24 -23.63
CA ALA A 35 -2.35 6.15 -22.70
C ALA A 35 -1.68 4.87 -23.22
N LYS A 36 -0.95 4.16 -22.36
CA LYS A 36 -0.32 2.87 -22.69
C LYS A 36 -1.24 1.68 -22.43
N GLY A 37 -2.50 1.89 -22.07
CA GLY A 37 -3.45 0.83 -21.70
C GLY A 37 -3.42 0.50 -20.19
N PRO A 38 -3.77 -0.73 -19.79
CA PRO A 38 -3.85 -1.12 -18.38
C PRO A 38 -2.50 -1.01 -17.65
N LEU A 39 -2.55 -0.60 -16.38
CA LEU A 39 -1.37 -0.47 -15.51
C LEU A 39 -0.70 -1.83 -15.24
N LEU A 40 -1.50 -2.87 -14.98
CA LEU A 40 -1.06 -4.25 -14.74
C LEU A 40 -1.53 -5.14 -15.89
N ARG A 41 -0.64 -6.00 -16.41
CA ARG A 41 -0.95 -6.84 -17.57
C ARG A 41 -0.75 -8.32 -17.26
N GLY A 42 -1.62 -9.15 -17.85
CA GLY A 42 -1.52 -10.61 -17.78
C GLY A 42 -1.39 -11.14 -16.34
N GLN A 43 -0.23 -11.72 -16.05
CA GLN A 43 0.04 -12.36 -14.76
C GLN A 43 0.11 -11.37 -13.59
N GLU A 44 0.52 -10.12 -13.82
CA GLU A 44 0.55 -9.10 -12.77
C GLU A 44 -0.87 -8.76 -12.30
N GLY A 45 -1.82 -8.61 -13.23
CA GLY A 45 -3.22 -8.37 -12.90
C GLY A 45 -3.85 -9.53 -12.13
N ALA A 46 -3.56 -10.78 -12.56
CA ALA A 46 -4.03 -11.97 -11.85
C ALA A 46 -3.45 -12.05 -10.42
N PHE A 47 -2.16 -11.78 -10.27
CA PHE A 47 -1.51 -11.78 -8.96
C PHE A 47 -2.04 -10.66 -8.05
N PHE A 48 -2.27 -9.46 -8.58
CA PHE A 48 -2.90 -8.36 -7.84
C PHE A 48 -4.28 -8.74 -7.30
N ASN A 49 -5.12 -9.39 -8.12
CA ASN A 49 -6.43 -9.86 -7.68
C ASN A 49 -6.31 -10.94 -6.59
N ALA A 50 -5.31 -11.84 -6.70
CA ALA A 50 -5.04 -12.84 -5.68
C ALA A 50 -4.58 -12.21 -4.35
N LEU A 51 -3.73 -11.17 -4.41
CA LEU A 51 -3.34 -10.39 -3.23
C LEU A 51 -4.56 -9.72 -2.59
N ARG A 52 -5.41 -9.05 -3.39
CA ARG A 52 -6.62 -8.39 -2.89
C ARG A 52 -7.55 -9.39 -2.19
N ALA A 53 -7.75 -10.58 -2.78
CA ALA A 53 -8.53 -11.64 -2.16
C ALA A 53 -7.87 -12.24 -0.90
N ALA A 54 -6.54 -12.25 -0.83
CA ALA A 54 -5.81 -12.77 0.33
C ALA A 54 -5.92 -11.83 1.53
N VAL A 55 -5.81 -10.51 1.30
CA VAL A 55 -5.84 -9.49 2.36
C VAL A 55 -7.25 -9.10 2.80
N GLY A 56 -8.26 -9.23 1.94
CA GLY A 56 -9.63 -8.81 2.27
C GLY A 56 -9.70 -7.34 2.67
N GLU A 57 -10.42 -7.05 3.76
CA GLU A 57 -10.56 -5.71 4.34
C GLU A 57 -9.42 -5.36 5.32
N HIS A 58 -8.51 -6.29 5.58
CA HIS A 58 -7.48 -6.13 6.61
C HIS A 58 -6.24 -5.37 6.12
N ALA A 59 -6.12 -5.14 4.81
CA ALA A 59 -5.05 -4.34 4.22
C ALA A 59 -5.41 -3.81 2.84
N VAL A 60 -4.70 -2.77 2.41
CA VAL A 60 -4.84 -2.18 1.06
C VAL A 60 -3.63 -2.56 0.22
N VAL A 61 -3.87 -2.97 -1.03
CA VAL A 61 -2.82 -3.33 -1.99
C VAL A 61 -2.58 -2.17 -2.96
N PHE A 62 -1.37 -1.62 -2.95
CA PHE A 62 -0.90 -0.69 -3.97
C PHE A 62 0.04 -1.39 -4.94
N ALA A 63 -0.10 -1.13 -6.24
CA ALA A 63 0.74 -1.71 -7.28
C ALA A 63 1.64 -0.66 -7.92
N LYS A 64 2.84 -1.08 -8.36
CA LYS A 64 3.83 -0.22 -9.05
C LYS A 64 4.10 1.08 -8.30
N VAL A 65 4.36 0.97 -6.99
CA VAL A 65 4.67 2.12 -6.13
C VAL A 65 6.12 2.51 -6.33
N ASN A 66 6.41 3.79 -6.62
CA ASN A 66 7.79 4.24 -6.75
C ASN A 66 8.52 4.11 -5.41
N MET A 67 9.76 3.62 -5.41
CA MET A 67 10.50 3.43 -4.17
C MET A 67 10.72 4.75 -3.43
N SER A 68 10.97 5.86 -4.13
CA SER A 68 11.19 7.17 -3.49
C SER A 68 9.94 7.78 -2.86
N THR A 69 8.75 7.21 -3.11
CA THR A 69 7.53 7.58 -2.41
C THR A 69 7.48 7.02 -0.98
N LEU A 70 8.15 5.88 -0.71
CA LEU A 70 8.11 5.21 0.58
C LEU A 70 9.41 5.29 1.38
N VAL A 71 10.55 5.40 0.69
CA VAL A 71 11.86 5.41 1.32
C VAL A 71 12.66 6.64 0.90
N ALA A 72 13.48 7.13 1.83
CA ALA A 72 14.45 8.20 1.58
C ALA A 72 15.83 7.77 2.08
N PRO A 73 16.91 8.21 1.42
CA PRO A 73 18.26 7.97 1.93
C PRO A 73 18.44 8.57 3.33
N LYS A 74 18.86 7.75 4.29
CA LYS A 74 19.13 8.15 5.69
C LYS A 74 20.61 8.49 5.89
N ASP A 75 20.91 9.35 6.86
CA ASP A 75 22.28 9.63 7.36
C ASP A 75 23.27 10.20 6.33
N ILE A 76 22.77 10.90 5.30
CA ILE A 76 23.61 11.55 4.28
C ILE A 76 23.77 13.05 4.58
N LYS A 77 24.99 13.48 4.90
CA LYS A 77 25.31 14.90 5.17
C LYS A 77 25.44 15.76 3.90
N ASN A 78 25.80 15.17 2.77
CA ASN A 78 26.09 15.90 1.52
C ASN A 78 24.90 15.86 0.55
N LYS A 79 24.39 17.04 0.16
CA LYS A 79 23.28 17.19 -0.80
C LYS A 79 23.51 16.47 -2.13
N LYS A 80 24.74 16.48 -2.67
CA LYS A 80 25.07 15.78 -3.93
C LYS A 80 24.91 14.27 -3.78
N GLN A 81 25.40 13.71 -2.67
CA GLN A 81 25.27 12.29 -2.37
C GLN A 81 23.81 11.89 -2.13
N PHE A 82 23.04 12.75 -1.46
CA PHE A 82 21.60 12.54 -1.27
C PHE A 82 20.88 12.47 -2.62
N PHE A 83 21.16 13.42 -3.51
CA PHE A 83 20.56 13.44 -4.86
C PHE A 83 20.92 12.18 -5.66
N VAL A 84 22.19 11.74 -5.61
CA VAL A 84 22.63 10.51 -6.28
C VAL A 84 21.91 9.28 -5.72
N ALA A 85 21.82 9.15 -4.39
CA ALA A 85 21.14 8.03 -3.75
C ALA A 85 19.63 8.04 -4.04
N ASN A 86 18.98 9.21 -3.94
CA ASN A 86 17.56 9.37 -4.22
C ASN A 86 17.21 9.08 -5.69
N ASN A 87 18.07 9.45 -6.63
CA ASN A 87 17.87 9.13 -8.05
C ASN A 87 17.94 7.62 -8.34
N ARG A 88 18.71 6.84 -7.56
CA ARG A 88 18.75 5.38 -7.72
C ARG A 88 17.39 4.75 -7.41
N ILE A 89 16.79 5.14 -6.30
CA ILE A 89 15.48 4.62 -5.88
C ILE A 89 14.33 5.20 -6.72
N SER A 90 14.41 6.48 -7.13
CA SER A 90 13.35 7.13 -7.92
C SER A 90 13.13 6.52 -9.30
N ARG A 91 14.09 5.73 -9.79
CA ARG A 91 14.02 5.00 -11.07
C ARG A 91 13.46 3.59 -10.94
N SER A 92 13.11 3.18 -9.73
CA SER A 92 12.70 1.83 -9.39
C SER A 92 11.36 1.83 -8.68
N TYR A 93 10.63 0.73 -8.83
CA TYR A 93 9.30 0.55 -8.25
C TYR A 93 9.29 -0.69 -7.37
N PHE A 94 8.46 -0.69 -6.34
CA PHE A 94 7.98 -1.90 -5.71
C PHE A 94 6.84 -2.45 -6.55
N ASP A 95 6.81 -3.77 -6.77
CA ASP A 95 5.73 -4.37 -7.55
C ASP A 95 4.39 -4.23 -6.82
N TYR A 96 4.35 -4.61 -5.54
CA TYR A 96 3.22 -4.33 -4.67
C TYR A 96 3.64 -3.93 -3.27
N VAL A 97 2.81 -3.11 -2.64
CA VAL A 97 2.96 -2.65 -1.26
C VAL A 97 1.64 -2.93 -0.55
N ILE A 98 1.72 -3.66 0.55
CA ILE A 98 0.59 -3.94 1.42
C ILE A 98 0.65 -2.92 2.55
N CYS A 99 -0.42 -2.13 2.67
CA CYS A 99 -0.52 -1.07 3.67
C CYS A 99 -1.62 -1.36 4.68
N ASP A 100 -1.48 -0.80 5.88
CA ASP A 100 -2.58 -0.73 6.84
C ASP A 100 -3.76 0.06 6.23
N PRO A 101 -5.01 -0.44 6.35
CA PRO A 101 -6.15 0.18 5.68
C PRO A 101 -6.56 1.52 6.30
N ARG A 102 -6.14 1.83 7.54
CA ARG A 102 -6.49 3.05 8.27
C ARG A 102 -5.41 4.11 8.12
N THR A 103 -4.14 3.74 8.29
CA THR A 103 -3.01 4.69 8.28
C THR A 103 -2.31 4.79 6.93
N LEU A 104 -2.54 3.81 6.03
CA LEU A 104 -1.81 3.64 4.77
C LEU A 104 -0.29 3.43 4.95
N GLU A 105 0.16 3.15 6.18
CA GLU A 105 1.56 2.84 6.44
C GLU A 105 1.94 1.49 5.81
N PRO A 106 3.12 1.40 5.16
CA PRO A 106 3.56 0.16 4.51
C PRO A 106 3.88 -0.91 5.56
N ARG A 107 3.25 -2.08 5.42
CA ARG A 107 3.43 -3.24 6.31
C ARG A 107 4.37 -4.28 5.71
N VAL A 108 4.24 -4.55 4.42
CA VAL A 108 5.11 -5.49 3.71
C VAL A 108 5.17 -5.18 2.21
N ILE A 109 6.36 -5.34 1.65
CA ILE A 109 6.64 -5.23 0.22
C ILE A 109 6.54 -6.63 -0.40
N ILE A 110 5.88 -6.72 -1.55
CA ILE A 110 5.79 -7.95 -2.33
C ILE A 110 6.51 -7.75 -3.66
N GLU A 111 7.53 -8.57 -3.92
CA GLU A 111 8.15 -8.66 -5.25
C GLU A 111 7.56 -9.86 -5.99
N PHE A 112 7.20 -9.66 -7.26
CA PHE A 112 6.58 -10.69 -8.08
C PHE A 112 7.56 -11.21 -9.12
N ASP A 113 8.00 -12.46 -8.93
CA ASP A 113 8.84 -13.18 -9.89
C ASP A 113 7.98 -13.91 -10.94
N ASN A 114 8.15 -13.50 -12.19
CA ASN A 114 7.49 -14.13 -13.34
C ASN A 114 8.25 -15.36 -13.87
N GLY A 115 9.32 -15.79 -13.19
CA GLY A 115 10.13 -16.97 -13.52
C GLY A 115 11.08 -16.76 -14.71
N GLN A 116 11.19 -15.54 -15.24
CA GLN A 116 12.10 -15.26 -16.34
C GLN A 116 13.53 -15.09 -15.85
N GLN A 117 14.49 -15.54 -16.65
CA GLN A 117 15.91 -15.36 -16.35
C GLN A 117 16.26 -13.87 -16.20
N LEU A 118 17.00 -13.57 -15.14
CA LEU A 118 17.42 -12.22 -14.83
C LEU A 118 18.63 -11.84 -15.67
N ASN A 119 18.53 -10.73 -16.40
CA ASN A 119 19.70 -10.09 -16.98
C ASN A 119 20.44 -9.26 -15.91
N LYS A 120 21.64 -8.77 -16.25
CA LYS A 120 22.47 -7.98 -15.33
C LYS A 120 21.71 -6.81 -14.70
N GLY A 121 20.90 -6.09 -15.48
CA GLY A 121 20.10 -4.95 -14.98
C GLY A 121 19.05 -5.37 -13.94
N LYS A 122 18.33 -6.47 -14.20
CA LYS A 122 17.35 -7.02 -13.26
C LYS A 122 18.00 -7.53 -11.97
N VAL A 123 19.18 -8.14 -12.06
CA VAL A 123 19.96 -8.57 -10.88
C VAL A 123 20.36 -7.38 -10.01
N GLU A 124 20.89 -6.32 -10.60
CA GLU A 124 21.27 -5.12 -9.85
C GLU A 124 20.05 -4.43 -9.21
N ARG A 125 18.91 -4.42 -9.90
CA ARG A 125 17.65 -3.96 -9.33
C ARG A 125 17.23 -4.79 -8.12
N GLN A 126 17.33 -6.11 -8.19
CA GLN A 126 16.96 -7.00 -7.07
C GLN A 126 17.87 -6.77 -5.86
N LYS A 127 19.17 -6.60 -6.07
CA LYS A 127 20.12 -6.22 -5.01
C LYS A 127 19.74 -4.88 -4.37
N LEU A 128 19.40 -3.88 -5.18
CA LEU A 128 18.93 -2.58 -4.70
C LEU A 128 17.66 -2.74 -3.85
N LEU A 129 16.66 -3.49 -4.33
CA LEU A 129 15.41 -3.75 -3.62
C LEU A 129 15.67 -4.35 -2.23
N MET A 130 16.45 -5.44 -2.17
CA MET A 130 16.78 -6.12 -0.92
C MET A 130 17.51 -5.19 0.05
N HIS A 131 18.47 -4.40 -0.46
CA HIS A 131 19.21 -3.44 0.35
C HIS A 131 18.28 -2.35 0.90
N VAL A 132 17.43 -1.76 0.07
CA VAL A 132 16.47 -0.72 0.45
C VAL A 132 15.52 -1.23 1.54
N CYS A 133 14.87 -2.38 1.31
CA CYS A 133 13.95 -2.96 2.28
C CYS A 133 14.64 -3.25 3.62
N LYS A 134 15.84 -3.85 3.58
CA LYS A 134 16.61 -4.14 4.79
C LYS A 134 17.00 -2.88 5.56
N SER A 135 17.51 -1.86 4.87
CA SER A 135 17.95 -0.61 5.50
C SER A 135 16.79 0.26 6.00
N ALA A 136 15.62 0.17 5.36
CA ALA A 136 14.39 0.87 5.78
C ALA A 136 13.56 0.08 6.81
N ASN A 137 14.00 -1.12 7.21
CA ASN A 137 13.24 -2.03 8.07
C ASN A 137 11.84 -2.36 7.52
N LEU A 138 11.73 -2.53 6.20
CA LEU A 138 10.49 -2.93 5.52
C LEU A 138 10.55 -4.42 5.21
N PRO A 139 9.59 -5.24 5.71
CA PRO A 139 9.49 -6.64 5.34
C PRO A 139 9.36 -6.80 3.82
N LEU A 140 10.05 -7.81 3.27
CA LEU A 140 10.04 -8.12 1.84
C LEU A 140 9.71 -9.60 1.65
N ILE A 141 8.65 -9.89 0.91
CA ILE A 141 8.28 -11.25 0.51
C ILE A 141 8.48 -11.38 -0.99
N GLY A 142 9.38 -12.30 -1.38
CA GLY A 142 9.50 -12.76 -2.75
C GLY A 142 8.40 -13.75 -3.07
N THR A 143 7.63 -13.48 -4.11
CA THR A 143 6.57 -14.36 -4.59
C THR A 143 6.83 -14.77 -6.02
N SER A 144 6.13 -15.80 -6.47
CA SER A 144 6.22 -16.30 -7.85
C SER A 144 4.83 -16.47 -8.43
N VAL A 145 4.76 -16.63 -9.75
CA VAL A 145 3.52 -16.90 -10.52
C VAL A 145 2.62 -17.97 -9.88
N LYS A 146 3.20 -19.00 -9.24
CA LYS A 146 2.42 -20.07 -8.58
C LYS A 146 1.51 -19.53 -7.47
N HIS A 147 1.93 -18.46 -6.81
CA HIS A 147 1.18 -17.84 -5.72
C HIS A 147 -0.08 -17.12 -6.20
N SER A 148 -0.14 -16.71 -7.48
CA SER A 148 -1.34 -16.11 -8.09
C SER A 148 -2.57 -17.02 -8.02
N TYR A 149 -2.37 -18.33 -7.88
CA TYR A 149 -3.44 -19.33 -7.83
C TYR A 149 -3.62 -19.94 -6.42
N GLN A 150 -2.89 -19.44 -5.41
CA GLN A 150 -2.86 -20.00 -4.05
C GLN A 150 -3.16 -18.93 -3.00
N VAL A 151 -4.37 -18.36 -3.04
CA VAL A 151 -4.80 -17.29 -2.12
C VAL A 151 -4.60 -17.66 -0.65
N GLY A 152 -4.92 -18.90 -0.25
CA GLY A 152 -4.70 -19.35 1.13
C GLY A 152 -3.22 -19.41 1.55
N ARG A 153 -2.30 -19.61 0.60
CA ARG A 153 -0.86 -19.52 0.87
C ARG A 153 -0.42 -18.07 1.02
N LEU A 154 -0.89 -17.18 0.13
CA LEU A 154 -0.65 -15.74 0.26
C LEU A 154 -1.15 -15.21 1.60
N ARG A 155 -2.35 -15.59 2.03
CA ARG A 155 -2.90 -15.21 3.34
C ARG A 155 -2.00 -15.62 4.50
N ARG A 156 -1.48 -16.86 4.50
CA ARG A 156 -0.56 -17.34 5.54
C ARG A 156 0.77 -16.56 5.55
N LEU A 157 1.31 -16.24 4.37
CA LEU A 157 2.53 -15.44 4.26
C LEU A 157 2.32 -14.01 4.77
N LEU A 158 1.15 -13.44 4.51
CA LEU A 158 0.81 -12.08 4.89
C LEU A 158 0.43 -11.96 6.37
N ALA A 159 -0.12 -13.02 6.99
CA ALA A 159 -0.60 -12.99 8.38
C ALA A 159 0.45 -12.62 9.43
N ALA A 160 1.74 -12.78 9.13
CA ALA A 160 2.82 -12.34 10.01
C ALA A 160 3.07 -10.83 9.99
N HIS A 161 2.50 -10.10 9.02
CA HIS A 161 2.80 -8.69 8.74
C HIS A 161 1.57 -7.80 8.73
N ILE A 162 0.41 -8.37 8.40
CA ILE A 162 -0.89 -7.73 8.53
C ILE A 162 -1.62 -8.42 9.67
N ASP A 163 -2.28 -7.64 10.52
CA ASP A 163 -3.06 -8.14 11.66
C ASP A 163 -4.33 -8.85 11.14
N LEU A 164 -4.14 -9.99 10.44
CA LEU A 164 -5.20 -10.85 9.91
C LEU A 164 -6.00 -11.58 11.01
N ILE A 165 -5.87 -11.13 12.26
CA ILE A 165 -6.71 -11.58 13.36
C ILE A 165 -7.94 -10.67 13.37
N GLU A 166 -8.88 -10.91 12.45
CA GLU A 166 -10.27 -10.73 12.86
C GLU A 166 -10.64 -12.01 13.61
N PRO A 167 -10.87 -11.98 14.94
CA PRO A 167 -11.70 -13.02 15.53
C PRO A 167 -13.01 -12.96 14.75
N GLU A 168 -13.33 -14.02 14.00
CA GLU A 168 -14.62 -14.15 13.34
C GLU A 168 -15.68 -13.77 14.39
N LYS A 169 -16.47 -12.73 14.11
CA LYS A 169 -17.56 -12.36 15.02
C LYS A 169 -18.44 -13.60 15.15
N GLU A 170 -18.43 -14.22 16.32
CA GLU A 170 -19.22 -15.43 16.58
C GLU A 170 -20.69 -15.12 16.31
N VAL A 171 -21.21 -15.61 15.19
CA VAL A 171 -22.62 -15.43 14.81
C VAL A 171 -23.43 -16.46 15.57
N ARG A 172 -24.00 -16.07 16.71
CA ARG A 172 -24.96 -16.91 17.44
C ARG A 172 -26.38 -16.66 16.95
N PHE A 173 -27.14 -17.74 16.80
CA PHE A 173 -28.58 -17.69 16.57
C PHE A 173 -29.33 -17.94 17.87
N CYS A 174 -30.45 -17.23 18.04
CA CYS A 174 -31.29 -17.36 19.22
C CYS A 174 -31.87 -18.78 19.30
N LYS A 175 -31.62 -19.49 20.40
CA LYS A 175 -32.13 -20.85 20.64
C LYS A 175 -33.66 -20.94 20.73
N LYS A 176 -34.37 -19.82 20.88
CA LYS A 176 -35.85 -19.78 20.90
C LYS A 176 -36.49 -19.52 19.53
N CYS A 177 -35.91 -18.68 18.69
CA CYS A 177 -36.59 -18.23 17.45
C CYS A 177 -35.70 -18.21 16.20
N GLY A 178 -34.45 -18.67 16.29
CA GLY A 178 -33.53 -18.76 15.16
C GLY A 178 -33.06 -17.43 14.56
N SER A 179 -33.50 -16.29 15.11
CA SER A 179 -33.03 -14.97 14.67
C SER A 179 -31.59 -14.71 15.14
N PRO A 180 -30.77 -13.95 14.39
CA PRO A 180 -29.41 -13.65 14.80
C PRO A 180 -29.39 -12.90 16.14
N MET A 181 -28.37 -13.18 16.96
CA MET A 181 -28.18 -12.49 18.24
C MET A 181 -27.22 -11.32 18.08
N ILE A 182 -27.46 -10.27 18.87
CA ILE A 182 -26.63 -9.07 18.94
C ILE A 182 -26.06 -8.95 20.35
N ILE A 183 -24.89 -8.34 20.49
CA ILE A 183 -24.25 -8.15 21.79
C ILE A 183 -24.69 -6.81 22.38
N LYS A 184 -25.15 -6.82 23.63
CA LYS A 184 -25.44 -5.61 24.41
C LYS A 184 -24.59 -5.59 25.68
N THR A 185 -24.35 -4.40 26.21
CA THR A 185 -23.65 -4.19 27.48
C THR A 185 -24.67 -3.73 28.51
N ALA A 186 -24.69 -4.36 29.69
CA ALA A 186 -25.58 -3.95 30.77
C ALA A 186 -25.16 -2.56 31.28
N SER A 187 -26.10 -1.61 31.29
CA SER A 187 -25.87 -0.23 31.71
C SER A 187 -26.14 0.00 33.20
N GLN A 188 -26.86 -0.92 33.86
CA GLN A 188 -27.37 -0.77 35.22
C GLN A 188 -27.36 -2.13 35.97
N GLY A 189 -27.40 -2.07 37.31
CA GLY A 189 -27.43 -3.25 38.19
C GLY A 189 -26.07 -3.87 38.49
N GLU A 190 -26.08 -5.01 39.18
CA GLU A 190 -24.89 -5.77 39.62
C GLU A 190 -24.01 -6.26 38.44
N PHE A 191 -24.60 -6.37 37.25
CA PHE A 191 -23.92 -6.80 36.03
C PHE A 191 -23.46 -5.64 35.13
N LYS A 192 -23.48 -4.39 35.62
CA LYS A 192 -23.08 -3.20 34.85
C LYS A 192 -21.70 -3.38 34.22
N GLY A 193 -21.59 -3.10 32.93
CA GLY A 193 -20.38 -3.28 32.13
C GLY A 193 -20.19 -4.67 31.53
N ARG A 194 -20.96 -5.69 31.96
CA ARG A 194 -20.90 -7.03 31.35
C ARG A 194 -21.61 -7.06 30.01
N ARG A 195 -21.04 -7.83 29.08
CA ARG A 195 -21.61 -8.09 27.75
C ARG A 195 -22.48 -9.34 27.78
N PHE A 196 -23.56 -9.34 27.02
CA PHE A 196 -24.42 -10.50 26.83
C PHE A 196 -24.99 -10.50 25.42
N PHE A 197 -25.28 -11.68 24.90
CA PHE A 197 -26.04 -11.84 23.66
C PHE A 197 -27.53 -11.64 23.95
N THR A 198 -28.21 -10.89 23.10
CA THR A 198 -29.66 -10.75 23.11
C THR A 198 -30.23 -11.03 21.74
N CYS A 199 -31.44 -11.57 21.68
CA CYS A 199 -32.12 -11.75 20.40
C CYS A 199 -32.35 -10.39 19.71
N SER A 200 -32.06 -10.33 18.40
CA SER A 200 -32.32 -9.15 17.56
C SER A 200 -33.81 -8.78 17.47
N ARG A 201 -34.72 -9.71 17.78
CA ARG A 201 -36.17 -9.53 17.68
C ARG A 201 -36.82 -8.94 18.94
N GLN A 202 -36.07 -8.35 19.86
CA GLN A 202 -36.66 -7.66 21.02
C GLN A 202 -37.62 -6.53 20.58
N PRO A 203 -38.76 -6.33 21.27
CA PRO A 203 -39.20 -7.01 22.50
C PRO A 203 -39.89 -8.37 22.27
N ASN A 204 -40.15 -8.76 21.03
CA ASN A 204 -40.92 -9.97 20.69
C ASN A 204 -40.22 -11.29 21.07
N CYS A 205 -38.90 -11.28 21.25
CA CYS A 205 -38.16 -12.41 21.82
C CYS A 205 -37.16 -11.90 22.86
N THR A 206 -37.36 -12.28 24.12
CA THR A 206 -36.58 -11.82 25.28
C THR A 206 -35.39 -12.73 25.62
N TYR A 207 -35.06 -13.70 24.77
CA TYR A 207 -33.94 -14.63 25.00
C TYR A 207 -32.60 -13.88 25.06
N THR A 208 -31.84 -14.14 26.12
CA THR A 208 -30.50 -13.61 26.36
C THR A 208 -29.56 -14.74 26.78
N GLU A 209 -28.27 -14.59 26.47
CA GLU A 209 -27.23 -15.56 26.80
C GLU A 209 -25.95 -14.82 27.21
N ASN A 210 -25.17 -15.36 28.14
CA ASN A 210 -23.94 -14.71 28.60
C ASN A 210 -22.89 -14.66 27.48
N TYR A 211 -22.15 -13.55 27.38
CA TYR A 211 -21.08 -13.40 26.39
C TYR A 211 -19.84 -14.23 26.75
N ASN A 212 -19.57 -14.43 28.04
CA ASN A 212 -18.46 -15.24 28.49
C ASN A 212 -18.84 -16.73 28.39
N VAL A 213 -18.15 -17.47 27.53
CA VAL A 213 -18.12 -18.93 27.61
C VAL A 213 -17.32 -19.27 28.87
N VAL A 214 -18.00 -19.40 30.01
CA VAL A 214 -17.46 -20.20 31.10
C VAL A 214 -17.57 -21.62 30.58
N PHE A 215 -16.45 -22.23 30.20
CA PHE A 215 -16.42 -23.67 29.98
C PHE A 215 -16.79 -24.28 31.34
N GLU A 216 -18.00 -24.80 31.47
CA GLU A 216 -18.33 -25.71 32.56
C GLU A 216 -17.41 -26.92 32.34
N SER A 217 -16.44 -27.09 33.23
CA SER A 217 -15.72 -28.34 33.36
C SER A 217 -16.73 -29.35 33.90
N ASP A 218 -17.15 -30.28 33.07
CA ASP A 218 -17.97 -31.41 33.48
C ASP A 218 -17.18 -32.20 34.55
N ASP A 219 -17.58 -32.06 35.81
CA ASP A 219 -17.28 -33.00 36.90
C ASP A 219 -18.28 -34.18 36.89
#